data_AF-A0A6N4H3H4-F1
#
_entry.id   AF-A0A6N4H3H4-F1
#
_cell.length_a   1.000
_cell.length_b   1.000
_cell.length_c   1.000
_cell.angle_alpha   90.00
_cell.angle_beta   90.00
_cell.angle_gamma   90.00
#
_symmetry.space_group_name_H-M   'P 1'
#
loop_
_entity.id
_entity.type
_entity.pdbx_description
1 polymer ?
#
loop_
_entity_poly.entity_id
_entity_poly.type
_entity_poly.pdbx_seq_one_letter_code
_entity_poly.pdbx_strand_id
1 'polypeptide(L)'
;MKKLAIILLGLFPLVLSSCLKEEEDYFDKSASARIEEAVKNAISVLEGAENGWAVKYYPNPTQTFGGFNLFFKFDDGTVTVSSEIESASTTATSLYSVGQEAGPTLAIDTKNELINYFAHPRNPDGYGSNYKGLEGDYLWTVLSATPEKVMLRGVKSGSLYTLTPLETSDWASEMQAYKNAASDMEFPSYVCVVKGDSLECITTSEGKFLYRNLTIRQETDKGIESYAAPFIYTKTGIELYEPLTINGVTAQKLDLKEEYYFANEDDSFIISGPKPVTSDNILTYGAVETTFNTVKVTVTPSNSDTYYVAAFLPSEIAGYTDKQLRNAICDLLAAGDLYSGEKTLTFNYLYDQAEYILVGFGIDATTMASTTKIFRQSVTTGTLPDTMADGYKAWLGTWTVTSTSSEKSKTAYSFDIEIRPRTIDGTYLVRGWGYTVIKDDYEVDANYVSSTKGFQLFKREVGTLGDGGALTLLPRILNHQTNAYGLLNTSAYLLYAKPDGEGKGNITGREGSLSGGGTFTIVSADFWNVKNGSNYYLQAMDPYTYQDFFVGPYTMVRKSTDYGPSGRSVANAMGIEERQAATAVTMPHDVKVPFRAEE
;
A
#
# COMPACT_ATOMS: atom_id res chain seq x y z
N MET A 1 0.96 -87.85 49.02
CA MET A 1 1.25 -88.32 47.64
C MET A 1 0.39 -89.55 47.36
N LYS A 2 -0.34 -89.70 46.26
CA LYS A 2 -0.25 -89.02 44.96
C LYS A 2 -1.61 -88.38 44.59
N LYS A 3 -1.89 -87.29 45.29
CA LYS A 3 -3.04 -86.38 45.16
C LYS A 3 -2.91 -85.44 43.93
N LEU A 4 -2.54 -85.94 42.75
CA LEU A 4 -2.22 -85.06 41.60
C LEU A 4 -2.95 -85.34 40.29
N ALA A 5 -3.82 -86.34 40.19
CA ALA A 5 -4.36 -86.76 38.89
C ALA A 5 -5.83 -86.39 38.62
N ILE A 6 -6.63 -86.00 39.63
CA ILE A 6 -8.08 -85.74 39.45
C ILE A 6 -8.43 -84.25 39.62
N ILE A 7 -7.47 -83.39 39.97
CA ILE A 7 -7.66 -81.92 40.04
C ILE A 7 -7.37 -81.24 38.69
N LEU A 8 -6.83 -81.96 37.70
CA LEU A 8 -6.37 -81.37 36.43
C LEU A 8 -7.39 -81.43 35.26
N LEU A 9 -8.61 -81.94 35.46
CA LEU A 9 -9.61 -82.04 34.38
C LEU A 9 -11.00 -81.44 34.72
N GLY A 10 -11.10 -80.75 35.86
CA GLY A 10 -12.36 -80.10 36.31
C GLY A 10 -12.28 -78.58 36.45
N LEU A 11 -11.14 -77.96 36.12
CA LEU A 11 -10.89 -76.52 36.33
C LEU A 11 -10.74 -75.71 35.03
N PHE A 12 -11.28 -76.20 33.91
CA PHE A 12 -11.21 -75.50 32.62
C PHE A 12 -12.44 -74.70 32.14
N PRO A 13 -13.60 -74.63 32.84
CA PRO A 13 -14.62 -73.64 32.48
C PRO A 13 -14.64 -72.35 33.32
N LEU A 14 -13.76 -72.17 34.31
CA LEU A 14 -13.83 -71.03 35.26
C LEU A 14 -12.99 -69.79 34.88
N VAL A 15 -12.44 -69.73 33.66
CA VAL A 15 -11.73 -68.54 33.13
C VAL A 15 -12.41 -67.91 31.91
N LEU A 16 -13.67 -68.27 31.62
CA LEU A 16 -14.48 -67.60 30.59
C LEU A 16 -15.57 -66.68 31.14
N SER A 17 -15.49 -66.26 32.41
CA SER A 17 -16.16 -65.02 32.83
C SER A 17 -15.25 -63.82 32.51
N SER A 18 -14.84 -63.70 31.25
CA SER A 18 -14.63 -62.37 30.68
C SER A 18 -15.98 -61.69 30.77
N CYS A 19 -15.99 -60.49 31.33
CA CYS A 19 -17.14 -59.61 31.38
C CYS A 19 -17.91 -59.65 30.05
N LEU A 20 -19.04 -60.37 30.01
CA LEU A 20 -20.20 -59.89 29.28
C LEU A 20 -20.67 -58.65 30.04
N LYS A 21 -19.97 -57.53 29.85
CA LYS A 21 -20.68 -56.26 29.77
C LYS A 21 -21.25 -56.30 28.37
N GLU A 22 -22.55 -56.55 28.25
CA GLU A 22 -23.30 -55.98 27.14
C GLU A 22 -23.02 -54.48 27.21
N GLU A 23 -22.08 -54.02 26.37
CA GLU A 23 -22.03 -52.61 26.02
C GLU A 23 -23.36 -52.36 25.31
N GLU A 24 -24.28 -51.66 26.00
CA GLU A 24 -25.37 -51.01 25.29
C GLU A 24 -24.73 -50.21 24.16
N ASP A 25 -25.03 -50.59 22.91
CA ASP A 25 -24.53 -49.87 21.75
C ASP A 25 -25.18 -48.48 21.81
N TYR A 26 -24.43 -47.50 22.33
CA TYR A 26 -24.90 -46.11 22.51
C TYR A 26 -25.27 -45.44 21.18
N PHE A 27 -24.99 -46.08 20.04
CA PHE A 27 -25.19 -45.53 18.71
C PHE A 27 -25.92 -46.52 17.78
N ASP A 28 -26.99 -46.07 17.15
CA ASP A 28 -27.77 -46.87 16.19
C ASP A 28 -27.03 -47.19 14.86
N LYS A 29 -25.85 -46.59 14.65
CA LYS A 29 -25.03 -46.72 13.43
C LYS A 29 -23.58 -47.10 13.77
N SER A 30 -22.96 -47.90 12.91
CA SER A 30 -21.53 -48.23 12.99
C SER A 30 -20.66 -46.96 12.92
N ALA A 31 -19.45 -47.03 13.50
CA ALA A 31 -18.49 -45.92 13.44
C ALA A 31 -18.18 -45.49 11.99
N SER A 32 -18.03 -46.45 11.06
CA SER A 32 -17.76 -46.19 9.63
C SER A 32 -18.93 -45.52 8.90
N ALA A 33 -20.18 -45.86 9.24
CA ALA A 33 -21.34 -45.20 8.64
C ALA A 33 -21.48 -43.75 9.11
N ARG A 34 -21.22 -43.48 10.40
CA ARG A 34 -21.29 -42.13 10.98
C ARG A 34 -20.25 -41.18 10.39
N ILE A 35 -19.04 -41.67 10.16
CA ILE A 35 -17.95 -40.85 9.63
C ILE A 35 -18.12 -40.55 8.13
N GLU A 36 -18.61 -41.49 7.32
CA GLU A 36 -18.96 -41.22 5.92
C GLU A 36 -20.07 -40.16 5.80
N GLU A 37 -21.08 -40.21 6.68
CA GLU A 37 -22.14 -39.21 6.74
C GLU A 37 -21.60 -37.84 7.16
N ALA A 38 -20.70 -37.78 8.14
CA ALA A 38 -20.06 -36.55 8.57
C ALA A 38 -19.17 -35.93 7.47
N VAL A 39 -18.43 -36.76 6.71
CA VAL A 39 -17.64 -36.31 5.55
C VAL A 39 -18.55 -35.71 4.47
N LYS A 40 -19.64 -36.41 4.09
CA LYS A 40 -20.60 -35.90 3.10
C LYS A 40 -21.26 -34.61 3.55
N ASN A 41 -21.66 -34.53 4.82
CA ASN A 41 -22.23 -33.31 5.40
C ASN A 41 -21.23 -32.15 5.35
N ALA A 42 -19.97 -32.39 5.73
CA ALA A 42 -18.93 -31.37 5.70
C ALA A 42 -18.72 -30.82 4.28
N ILE A 43 -18.60 -31.68 3.27
CA ILE A 43 -18.49 -31.26 1.86
C ILE A 43 -19.71 -30.42 1.46
N SER A 44 -20.91 -30.95 1.70
CA SER A 44 -22.16 -30.26 1.32
C SER A 44 -22.32 -28.89 1.98
N VAL A 45 -21.88 -28.73 3.24
CA VAL A 45 -21.93 -27.45 3.94
C VAL A 45 -20.86 -26.51 3.39
N LEU A 46 -19.61 -26.96 3.26
CA LEU A 46 -18.51 -26.14 2.77
C LEU A 46 -18.79 -25.58 1.37
N GLU A 47 -19.33 -26.39 0.46
CA GLU A 47 -19.73 -25.98 -0.89
C GLU A 47 -21.06 -25.22 -0.93
N GLY A 48 -21.87 -25.31 0.13
CA GLY A 48 -23.19 -24.68 0.21
C GLY A 48 -23.17 -23.16 0.44
N ALA A 49 -22.03 -22.58 0.82
CA ALA A 49 -21.89 -21.14 0.98
C ALA A 49 -21.64 -20.46 -0.38
N GLU A 50 -22.70 -19.92 -0.98
CA GLU A 50 -22.71 -19.32 -2.33
C GLU A 50 -21.58 -18.30 -2.57
N ASN A 51 -21.35 -17.43 -1.59
CA ASN A 51 -20.32 -16.38 -1.61
C ASN A 51 -18.99 -16.80 -0.94
N GLY A 52 -18.90 -18.05 -0.46
CA GLY A 52 -17.79 -18.54 0.35
C GLY A 52 -17.88 -18.18 1.82
N TRP A 53 -16.77 -18.37 2.53
CA TRP A 53 -16.64 -18.32 3.98
C TRP A 53 -15.58 -17.29 4.39
N ALA A 54 -15.89 -16.46 5.37
CA ALA A 54 -14.92 -15.71 6.15
C ALA A 54 -14.29 -16.63 7.21
N VAL A 55 -12.97 -16.79 7.15
CA VAL A 55 -12.16 -17.70 7.96
C VAL A 55 -11.32 -16.87 8.92
N LYS A 56 -11.50 -17.11 10.22
CA LYS A 56 -10.57 -16.61 11.25
C LYS A 56 -9.41 -17.58 11.38
N TYR A 57 -8.26 -17.21 10.83
CA TYR A 57 -7.08 -18.07 10.71
C TYR A 57 -6.03 -17.74 11.78
N TYR A 58 -5.67 -18.74 12.61
CA TYR A 58 -4.68 -18.58 13.69
C TYR A 58 -3.51 -19.55 13.49
N PRO A 59 -2.33 -19.09 13.02
CA PRO A 59 -1.16 -19.94 12.95
C PRO A 59 -0.53 -20.11 14.34
N ASN A 60 0.35 -21.11 14.46
CA ASN A 60 1.11 -21.46 15.67
C ASN A 60 0.28 -22.09 16.82
N PRO A 61 0.79 -23.14 17.50
CA PRO A 61 0.06 -23.79 18.59
C PRO A 61 -0.31 -22.92 19.79
N THR A 62 0.43 -21.84 20.01
CA THR A 62 0.18 -20.87 21.10
C THR A 62 -0.46 -19.58 20.60
N GLN A 63 -0.87 -19.56 19.31
CA GLN A 63 -1.47 -18.40 18.63
C GLN A 63 -0.61 -17.13 18.76
N THR A 64 0.71 -17.29 18.88
CA THR A 64 1.62 -16.17 19.19
C THR A 64 1.62 -15.05 18.16
N PHE A 65 1.14 -15.32 16.94
CA PHE A 65 1.05 -14.36 15.84
C PHE A 65 -0.34 -13.71 15.69
N GLY A 66 -1.29 -14.06 16.56
CA GLY A 66 -2.68 -13.61 16.45
C GLY A 66 -3.43 -14.23 15.27
N GLY A 67 -4.55 -13.62 14.91
CA GLY A 67 -5.44 -14.06 13.84
C GLY A 67 -5.32 -13.24 12.55
N PHE A 68 -5.74 -13.86 11.45
CA PHE A 68 -5.78 -13.30 10.10
C PHE A 68 -7.11 -13.60 9.44
N ASN A 69 -7.68 -12.64 8.72
CA ASN A 69 -8.90 -12.85 7.93
C ASN A 69 -8.55 -13.42 6.56
N LEU A 70 -9.09 -14.60 6.26
CA LEU A 70 -9.02 -15.25 4.95
C LEU A 70 -10.43 -15.51 4.44
N PHE A 71 -10.61 -15.59 3.12
CA PHE A 71 -11.88 -16.01 2.50
C PHE A 71 -11.68 -17.30 1.73
N PHE A 72 -12.52 -18.31 1.98
CA PHE A 72 -12.49 -19.61 1.28
C PHE A 72 -13.78 -19.85 0.53
N LYS A 73 -13.71 -20.26 -0.74
CA LYS A 73 -14.86 -20.74 -1.52
C LYS A 73 -14.54 -22.13 -2.04
N PHE A 74 -15.34 -23.10 -1.61
CA PHE A 74 -15.23 -24.49 -2.02
C PHE A 74 -16.20 -24.74 -3.17
N ASP A 75 -15.74 -25.39 -4.23
CA ASP A 75 -16.54 -25.76 -5.38
C ASP A 75 -15.87 -26.93 -6.12
N ASP A 76 -16.58 -28.05 -6.25
CA ASP A 76 -16.19 -29.22 -7.04
C ASP A 76 -14.73 -29.68 -6.82
N GLY A 77 -14.36 -29.92 -5.56
CA GLY A 77 -13.01 -30.35 -5.20
C GLY A 77 -11.92 -29.28 -5.34
N THR A 78 -12.29 -28.02 -5.63
CA THR A 78 -11.39 -26.86 -5.63
C THR A 78 -11.74 -25.88 -4.51
N VAL A 79 -10.74 -25.17 -4.02
CA VAL A 79 -10.89 -24.08 -3.05
C VAL A 79 -10.19 -22.85 -3.58
N THR A 80 -10.93 -21.75 -3.68
CA THR A 80 -10.39 -20.43 -3.97
C THR A 80 -10.22 -19.67 -2.67
N VAL A 81 -9.04 -19.07 -2.49
CA VAL A 81 -8.64 -18.38 -1.26
C VAL A 81 -8.35 -16.92 -1.55
N SER A 82 -8.73 -16.03 -0.65
CA SER A 82 -8.19 -14.67 -0.51
C SER A 82 -7.67 -14.46 0.91
N SER A 83 -6.73 -13.54 1.10
CA SER A 83 -6.09 -13.30 2.41
C SER A 83 -5.69 -11.84 2.56
N GLU A 84 -5.85 -11.29 3.76
CA GLU A 84 -5.50 -9.90 4.08
C GLU A 84 -3.98 -9.61 4.03
N ILE A 85 -3.13 -10.63 3.91
CA ILE A 85 -1.67 -10.50 3.82
C ILE A 85 -1.18 -9.98 2.45
N GLU A 86 -1.99 -10.15 1.39
CA GLU A 86 -1.70 -9.72 0.02
C GLU A 86 -2.63 -8.58 -0.42
N SER A 87 -2.53 -8.11 -1.67
CA SER A 87 -3.54 -7.20 -2.25
C SER A 87 -4.95 -7.77 -2.07
N ALA A 88 -5.93 -6.92 -1.77
CA ALA A 88 -7.32 -7.34 -1.51
C ALA A 88 -7.96 -8.06 -2.71
N SER A 89 -7.48 -7.81 -3.94
CA SER A 89 -7.94 -8.47 -5.15
C SER A 89 -7.25 -9.80 -5.44
N THR A 90 -6.20 -10.16 -4.70
CA THR A 90 -5.43 -11.39 -4.95
C THR A 90 -6.23 -12.60 -4.48
N THR A 91 -6.30 -13.61 -5.35
CA THR A 91 -6.87 -14.92 -5.05
C THR A 91 -5.95 -16.03 -5.53
N ALA A 92 -6.02 -17.18 -4.86
CA ALA A 92 -5.31 -18.40 -5.25
C ALA A 92 -6.22 -19.61 -5.15
N THR A 93 -6.25 -20.43 -6.21
CA THR A 93 -7.07 -21.65 -6.28
C THR A 93 -6.20 -22.89 -6.14
N SER A 94 -6.69 -23.88 -5.38
CA SER A 94 -6.03 -25.17 -5.13
C SER A 94 -7.06 -26.29 -5.07
N LEU A 95 -6.62 -27.54 -5.14
CA LEU A 95 -7.47 -28.70 -4.86
C LEU A 95 -7.70 -28.83 -3.35
N TYR A 96 -8.87 -29.33 -2.97
CA TYR A 96 -9.17 -29.71 -1.59
C TYR A 96 -9.88 -31.06 -1.55
N SER A 97 -9.79 -31.72 -0.40
CA SER A 97 -10.54 -32.93 -0.12
C SER A 97 -11.01 -32.97 1.34
N VAL A 98 -12.08 -33.72 1.59
CA VAL A 98 -12.51 -34.08 2.93
C VAL A 98 -12.45 -35.61 3.06
N GLY A 99 -11.51 -36.10 3.85
CA GLY A 99 -11.24 -37.53 4.04
C GLY A 99 -11.60 -38.05 5.42
N GLN A 100 -11.53 -39.37 5.58
CA GLN A 100 -11.63 -40.06 6.86
C GLN A 100 -10.23 -40.33 7.42
N GLU A 101 -9.87 -39.62 8.48
CA GLU A 101 -8.67 -39.90 9.29
C GLU A 101 -9.09 -40.18 10.75
N ALA A 102 -8.63 -39.38 11.72
CA ALA A 102 -9.12 -39.38 13.11
C ALA A 102 -10.46 -38.61 13.28
N GLY A 103 -11.27 -38.55 12.22
CA GLY A 103 -12.43 -37.67 12.06
C GLY A 103 -12.52 -37.16 10.62
N PRO A 104 -13.61 -36.45 10.23
CA PRO A 104 -13.68 -35.80 8.92
C PRO A 104 -12.57 -34.75 8.87
N THR A 105 -11.68 -34.86 7.88
CA THR A 105 -10.47 -34.03 7.81
C THR A 105 -10.45 -33.29 6.49
N LEU A 106 -10.51 -31.96 6.55
CA LEU A 106 -10.34 -31.06 5.41
C LEU A 106 -8.85 -30.87 5.13
N ALA A 107 -8.43 -31.09 3.89
CA ALA A 107 -7.07 -30.89 3.42
C ALA A 107 -7.02 -29.98 2.19
N ILE A 108 -5.99 -29.14 2.11
CA ILE A 108 -5.62 -28.41 0.90
C ILE A 108 -4.53 -29.22 0.21
N ASP A 109 -4.89 -29.90 -0.88
CA ASP A 109 -4.08 -30.97 -1.45
C ASP A 109 -2.97 -30.46 -2.36
N THR A 110 -3.14 -29.27 -2.94
CA THR A 110 -2.13 -28.62 -3.80
C THR A 110 -1.68 -27.29 -3.23
N LYS A 111 -0.51 -26.82 -3.69
CA LYS A 111 0.05 -25.53 -3.27
C LYS A 111 -0.97 -24.40 -3.47
N ASN A 112 -1.17 -23.60 -2.43
CA ASN A 112 -1.94 -22.37 -2.41
C ASN A 112 -1.07 -21.30 -1.73
N GLU A 113 -0.58 -20.32 -2.48
CA GLU A 113 0.41 -19.36 -1.96
C GLU A 113 -0.09 -18.53 -0.75
N LEU A 114 -1.40 -18.25 -0.68
CA LEU A 114 -2.01 -17.48 0.41
C LEU A 114 -2.13 -18.28 1.71
N ILE A 115 -2.36 -19.61 1.63
CA ILE A 115 -2.33 -20.50 2.81
C ILE A 115 -0.90 -20.88 3.15
N ASN A 116 -0.09 -21.23 2.14
CA ASN A 116 1.27 -21.68 2.35
C ASN A 116 2.16 -20.60 2.96
N TYR A 117 1.86 -19.31 2.78
CA TYR A 117 2.52 -18.20 3.48
C TYR A 117 2.70 -18.46 4.98
N PHE A 118 1.67 -18.96 5.66
CA PHE A 118 1.67 -19.20 7.11
C PHE A 118 2.52 -20.41 7.53
N ALA A 119 2.87 -21.29 6.60
CA ALA A 119 3.68 -22.49 6.85
C ALA A 119 5.04 -22.49 6.14
N HIS A 120 5.32 -21.49 5.30
CA HIS A 120 6.50 -21.45 4.44
C HIS A 120 7.77 -21.30 5.28
N PRO A 121 8.75 -22.22 5.18
CA PRO A 121 10.07 -22.02 5.76
C PRO A 121 10.74 -20.80 5.14
N ARG A 122 11.31 -19.90 5.94
CA ARG A 122 11.74 -18.57 5.47
C ARG A 122 10.57 -17.87 4.78
N ASN A 123 9.53 -17.58 5.55
CA ASN A 123 8.41 -16.77 5.10
C ASN A 123 8.93 -15.53 4.34
N PRO A 124 8.30 -15.13 3.21
CA PRO A 124 8.80 -14.05 2.36
C PRO A 124 9.02 -12.73 3.10
N ASP A 125 8.25 -12.46 4.16
CA ASP A 125 8.37 -11.24 4.97
C ASP A 125 9.31 -11.39 6.17
N GLY A 126 9.94 -12.56 6.29
CA GLY A 126 10.86 -12.89 7.39
C GLY A 126 10.16 -13.26 8.69
N TYR A 127 8.86 -13.54 8.67
CA TYR A 127 8.12 -13.93 9.87
C TYR A 127 8.30 -15.41 10.24
N GLY A 128 8.31 -15.63 11.55
CA GLY A 128 8.34 -16.94 12.17
C GLY A 128 9.73 -17.55 12.09
N SER A 129 9.80 -18.87 12.25
CA SER A 129 11.09 -19.56 12.18
C SER A 129 11.53 -19.81 10.74
N ASN A 130 12.83 -19.74 10.49
CA ASN A 130 13.42 -20.09 9.18
C ASN A 130 13.09 -21.52 8.71
N TYR A 131 12.65 -22.41 9.61
CA TYR A 131 12.41 -23.82 9.32
C TYR A 131 10.92 -24.19 9.25
N LYS A 132 10.06 -23.50 9.99
CA LYS A 132 8.64 -23.85 10.12
C LYS A 132 7.67 -22.72 9.76
N GLY A 133 8.18 -21.56 9.37
CA GLY A 133 7.39 -20.36 9.14
C GLY A 133 6.66 -19.96 10.41
N LEU A 134 5.39 -19.58 10.27
CA LEU A 134 4.48 -19.24 11.36
C LEU A 134 3.79 -20.49 11.95
N GLU A 135 4.13 -21.68 11.48
CA GLU A 135 3.48 -22.94 11.89
C GLU A 135 1.96 -22.97 11.63
N GLY A 136 1.50 -22.36 10.53
CA GLY A 136 0.12 -22.45 10.06
C GLY A 136 -0.28 -23.84 9.55
N ASP A 137 -1.59 -24.05 9.48
CA ASP A 137 -2.25 -25.27 9.01
C ASP A 137 -2.69 -25.21 7.55
N TYR A 138 -2.71 -26.40 6.94
CA TYR A 138 -3.34 -26.70 5.64
C TYR A 138 -4.10 -28.04 5.70
N LEU A 139 -4.24 -28.60 6.91
CA LEU A 139 -5.07 -29.76 7.26
C LEU A 139 -5.82 -29.44 8.55
N TRP A 140 -7.11 -29.75 8.57
CA TRP A 140 -7.96 -29.51 9.73
C TRP A 140 -8.93 -30.65 9.99
N THR A 141 -9.12 -30.99 11.26
CA THR A 141 -10.26 -31.82 11.70
C THR A 141 -11.51 -30.95 11.74
N VAL A 142 -12.58 -31.41 11.09
CA VAL A 142 -13.90 -30.77 11.14
C VAL A 142 -14.58 -31.12 12.46
N LEU A 143 -14.78 -30.13 13.32
CA LEU A 143 -15.45 -30.31 14.62
C LEU A 143 -16.97 -30.22 14.48
N SER A 144 -17.46 -29.29 13.66
CA SER A 144 -18.87 -29.14 13.32
C SER A 144 -19.01 -28.44 11.97
N ALA A 145 -20.04 -28.79 11.20
CA ALA A 145 -20.36 -28.14 9.94
C ALA A 145 -21.87 -27.91 9.84
N THR A 146 -22.29 -26.65 9.92
CA THR A 146 -23.66 -26.19 9.64
C THR A 146 -23.63 -25.03 8.64
N PRO A 147 -24.72 -24.73 7.93
CA PRO A 147 -24.77 -23.61 6.98
C PRO A 147 -24.40 -22.25 7.59
N GLU A 148 -24.61 -22.07 8.90
CA GLU A 148 -24.32 -20.82 9.60
C GLU A 148 -22.87 -20.73 10.10
N LYS A 149 -22.24 -21.87 10.39
CA LYS A 149 -20.89 -21.91 10.99
C LYS A 149 -20.22 -23.27 10.80
N VAL A 150 -18.96 -23.24 10.34
CA VAL A 150 -18.06 -24.40 10.39
C VAL A 150 -16.96 -24.14 11.42
N MET A 151 -16.70 -25.13 12.27
CA MET A 151 -15.61 -25.10 13.25
C MET A 151 -14.58 -26.16 12.90
N LEU A 152 -13.34 -25.74 12.81
CA LEU A 152 -12.21 -26.60 12.46
C LEU A 152 -11.14 -26.56 13.55
N ARG A 153 -10.35 -27.62 13.65
CA ARG A 153 -9.14 -27.68 14.47
C ARG A 153 -7.94 -27.99 13.59
N GLY A 154 -6.92 -27.14 13.63
CA GLY A 154 -5.67 -27.36 12.89
C GLY A 154 -4.98 -28.64 13.35
N VAL A 155 -4.56 -29.49 12.42
CA VAL A 155 -3.87 -30.75 12.77
C VAL A 155 -2.46 -30.47 13.29
N LYS A 156 -1.78 -29.45 12.76
CA LYS A 156 -0.43 -29.04 13.14
C LYS A 156 -0.44 -28.07 14.31
N SER A 157 -1.24 -27.00 14.25
CA SER A 157 -1.25 -26.01 15.34
C SER A 157 -2.12 -26.45 16.52
N GLY A 158 -3.21 -27.18 16.28
CA GLY A 158 -4.24 -27.40 17.29
C GLY A 158 -5.17 -26.21 17.51
N SER A 159 -4.96 -25.08 16.82
CA SER A 159 -5.81 -23.88 16.92
C SER A 159 -7.22 -24.16 16.41
N LEU A 160 -8.19 -23.41 16.93
CA LEU A 160 -9.56 -23.39 16.44
C LEU A 160 -9.71 -22.36 15.33
N TYR A 161 -10.40 -22.74 14.27
CA TYR A 161 -10.74 -21.88 13.15
C TYR A 161 -12.24 -21.83 13.03
N THR A 162 -12.77 -20.63 12.80
CA THR A 162 -14.19 -20.41 12.57
C THR A 162 -14.40 -19.92 11.15
N LEU A 163 -15.35 -20.54 10.46
CA LEU A 163 -15.85 -20.13 9.17
C LEU A 163 -17.28 -19.63 9.34
N THR A 164 -17.56 -18.42 8.86
CA THR A 164 -18.92 -17.85 8.77
C THR A 164 -19.21 -17.47 7.31
N PRO A 165 -20.44 -17.67 6.81
CA PRO A 165 -20.75 -17.39 5.41
C PRO A 165 -20.52 -15.90 5.09
N LEU A 166 -20.04 -15.61 3.88
CA LEU A 166 -19.90 -14.24 3.37
C LEU A 166 -21.24 -13.74 2.81
N GLU A 167 -21.54 -12.48 3.07
CA GLU A 167 -22.77 -11.83 2.58
C GLU A 167 -22.64 -11.37 1.11
N THR A 168 -21.41 -11.29 0.58
CA THR A 168 -21.13 -10.75 -0.76
C THR A 168 -20.09 -11.58 -1.51
N SER A 169 -20.25 -11.67 -2.83
CA SER A 169 -19.26 -12.24 -3.75
C SER A 169 -18.16 -11.25 -4.16
N ASP A 170 -18.31 -9.96 -3.84
CA ASP A 170 -17.26 -8.95 -4.02
C ASP A 170 -16.21 -9.05 -2.91
N TRP A 171 -15.37 -10.07 -3.01
CA TRP A 171 -14.28 -10.33 -2.07
C TRP A 171 -13.25 -9.22 -2.03
N ALA A 172 -13.00 -8.52 -3.13
CA ALA A 172 -11.99 -7.48 -3.19
C ALA A 172 -12.38 -6.30 -2.29
N SER A 173 -13.60 -5.80 -2.41
CA SER A 173 -14.09 -4.72 -1.54
C SER A 173 -14.22 -5.16 -0.08
N GLU A 174 -14.73 -6.37 0.17
CA GLU A 174 -14.88 -6.89 1.53
C GLU A 174 -13.53 -7.10 2.23
N MET A 175 -12.53 -7.68 1.54
CA MET A 175 -11.18 -7.86 2.07
C MET A 175 -10.49 -6.51 2.29
N GLN A 176 -10.68 -5.55 1.38
CA GLN A 176 -10.16 -4.19 1.56
C GLN A 176 -10.74 -3.53 2.81
N ALA A 177 -12.01 -3.79 3.15
CA ALA A 177 -12.61 -3.28 4.38
C ALA A 177 -11.93 -3.83 5.64
N TYR A 178 -11.58 -5.13 5.67
CA TYR A 178 -10.79 -5.70 6.77
C TYR A 178 -9.39 -5.10 6.87
N LYS A 179 -8.70 -4.94 5.74
CA LYS A 179 -7.35 -4.32 5.69
C LYS A 179 -7.38 -2.87 6.18
N ASN A 180 -8.37 -2.10 5.74
CA ASN A 180 -8.55 -0.71 6.16
C ASN A 180 -8.85 -0.61 7.67
N ALA A 181 -9.75 -1.45 8.17
CA ALA A 181 -10.06 -1.50 9.60
C ALA A 181 -8.82 -1.85 10.43
N ALA A 182 -8.07 -2.88 10.03
CA ALA A 182 -6.84 -3.27 10.72
C ALA A 182 -5.79 -2.14 10.75
N SER A 183 -5.60 -1.46 9.62
CA SER A 183 -4.67 -0.33 9.50
C SER A 183 -5.09 0.87 10.37
N ASP A 184 -6.39 1.17 10.44
CA ASP A 184 -6.92 2.26 11.27
C ASP A 184 -6.89 1.94 12.78
N MET A 185 -6.78 0.67 13.14
CA MET A 185 -6.84 0.14 14.50
C MET A 185 -5.47 -0.19 15.10
N GLU A 186 -4.39 -0.05 14.33
CA GLU A 186 -3.04 -0.31 14.82
C GLU A 186 -2.54 0.86 15.67
N PHE A 187 -2.09 0.55 16.90
CA PHE A 187 -1.50 1.53 17.81
C PHE A 187 -0.01 1.25 18.07
N PRO A 188 0.81 2.30 18.27
CA PRO A 188 2.24 2.15 18.53
C PRO A 188 2.56 1.57 19.91
N SER A 189 1.61 1.61 20.83
CA SER A 189 1.72 1.07 22.19
C SER A 189 0.33 0.81 22.75
N TYR A 190 0.21 -0.06 23.76
CA TYR A 190 -1.08 -0.41 24.36
C TYR A 190 -1.04 -0.27 25.88
N VAL A 191 -2.19 0.00 26.48
CA VAL A 191 -2.46 -0.08 27.92
C VAL A 191 -3.76 -0.84 28.09
N CYS A 192 -3.86 -1.70 29.10
CA CYS A 192 -5.11 -2.37 29.43
C CYS A 192 -5.70 -1.73 30.69
N VAL A 193 -6.98 -1.41 30.68
CA VAL A 193 -7.69 -0.88 31.85
C VAL A 193 -8.87 -1.80 32.16
N VAL A 194 -8.94 -2.33 33.37
CA VAL A 194 -10.01 -3.22 33.81
C VAL A 194 -10.62 -2.67 35.09
N LYS A 195 -11.92 -2.30 35.06
CA LYS A 195 -12.62 -1.64 36.18
C LYS A 195 -11.90 -0.41 36.75
N GLY A 196 -11.15 0.31 35.91
CA GLY A 196 -10.36 1.49 36.29
C GLY A 196 -8.93 1.20 36.75
N ASP A 197 -8.56 -0.08 36.92
CA ASP A 197 -7.17 -0.47 37.21
C ASP A 197 -6.36 -0.49 35.92
N SER A 198 -5.31 0.33 35.85
CA SER A 198 -4.38 0.36 34.71
C SER A 198 -3.35 -0.77 34.84
N LEU A 199 -3.28 -1.61 33.83
CA LEU A 199 -2.39 -2.76 33.71
C LEU A 199 -1.40 -2.54 32.57
N GLU A 200 -0.18 -3.03 32.75
CA GLU A 200 0.82 -3.03 31.69
C GLU A 200 0.32 -3.94 30.55
N CYS A 201 0.37 -3.44 29.31
CA CYS A 201 0.00 -4.19 28.13
C CYS A 201 1.13 -4.06 27.12
N ILE A 202 1.85 -5.16 26.89
CA ILE A 202 2.98 -5.18 25.96
C ILE A 202 2.64 -6.01 24.74
N THR A 203 3.20 -5.61 23.60
CA THR A 203 3.21 -6.45 22.41
C THR A 203 4.40 -7.38 22.49
N THR A 204 4.24 -8.65 22.13
CA THR A 204 5.40 -9.55 21.95
C THR A 204 6.15 -9.15 20.68
N SER A 205 7.18 -8.31 20.79
CA SER A 205 8.00 -7.85 19.67
C SER A 205 9.42 -8.45 19.73
N GLU A 206 9.64 -9.61 19.11
CA GLU A 206 10.99 -10.04 18.75
C GLU A 206 11.25 -9.81 17.26
N GLY A 207 11.56 -8.58 16.86
CA GLY A 207 11.72 -8.24 15.44
C GLY A 207 10.40 -7.83 14.80
N LYS A 208 10.38 -7.71 13.46
CA LYS A 208 9.32 -7.08 12.63
C LYS A 208 7.90 -7.70 12.73
N PHE A 209 7.56 -8.45 13.78
CA PHE A 209 6.34 -9.22 13.88
C PHE A 209 5.05 -8.39 13.97
N LEU A 210 4.00 -9.00 13.44
CA LEU A 210 2.61 -8.57 13.46
C LEU A 210 2.10 -8.44 14.90
N TYR A 211 1.67 -7.24 15.31
CA TYR A 211 1.26 -6.87 16.67
C TYR A 211 -0.07 -7.50 17.15
N ARG A 212 -0.45 -8.69 16.66
CA ARG A 212 -1.75 -9.31 16.92
C ARG A 212 -1.78 -10.22 18.15
N ASN A 213 -0.86 -9.98 19.07
CA ASN A 213 -0.81 -10.65 20.35
C ASN A 213 -0.33 -9.68 21.43
N LEU A 214 -1.17 -9.52 22.45
CA LEU A 214 -0.89 -8.69 23.60
C LEU A 214 -0.57 -9.57 24.80
N THR A 215 0.35 -9.12 25.65
CA THR A 215 0.57 -9.68 26.98
C THR A 215 0.18 -8.64 28.01
N ILE A 216 -0.88 -8.91 28.76
CA ILE A 216 -1.35 -8.06 29.85
C ILE A 216 -0.72 -8.56 31.14
N ARG A 217 -0.07 -7.67 31.89
CA ARG A 217 0.62 -7.99 33.14
C ARG A 217 -0.04 -7.29 34.32
N GLN A 218 -0.36 -8.08 35.34
CA GLN A 218 -0.92 -7.62 36.59
C GLN A 218 0.03 -7.94 37.74
N GLU A 219 0.40 -6.93 38.51
CA GLU A 219 1.10 -7.13 39.76
C GLU A 219 0.11 -7.60 40.83
N THR A 220 0.43 -8.71 41.50
CA THR A 220 -0.36 -9.29 42.57
C THR A 220 0.52 -9.53 43.80
N ASP A 221 -0.10 -9.81 44.95
CA ASP A 221 0.63 -10.20 46.17
C ASP A 221 1.52 -11.45 45.98
N LYS A 222 1.32 -12.21 44.90
CA LYS A 222 2.06 -13.44 44.57
C LYS A 222 3.10 -13.25 43.45
N GLY A 223 3.29 -12.02 42.97
CA GLY A 223 4.15 -11.67 41.85
C GLY A 223 3.35 -11.22 40.61
N ILE A 224 4.01 -11.24 39.45
CA ILE A 224 3.41 -10.80 38.19
C ILE A 224 2.63 -11.94 37.55
N GLU A 225 1.32 -11.76 37.39
CA GLU A 225 0.48 -12.61 36.55
C GLU A 225 0.49 -12.06 35.11
N SER A 226 0.59 -12.94 34.11
CA SER A 226 0.66 -12.57 32.70
C SER A 226 -0.42 -13.28 31.91
N TYR A 227 -1.18 -12.53 31.15
CA TYR A 227 -2.26 -13.01 30.31
C TYR A 227 -1.92 -12.78 28.84
N ALA A 228 -1.85 -13.86 28.06
CA ALA A 228 -1.74 -13.75 26.61
C ALA A 228 -3.12 -13.44 26.02
N ALA A 229 -3.18 -12.49 25.10
CA ALA A 229 -4.38 -12.04 24.42
C ALA A 229 -4.10 -11.95 22.90
N PRO A 230 -3.94 -13.10 22.23
CA PRO A 230 -3.92 -13.16 20.79
C PRO A 230 -5.28 -12.75 20.24
N PHE A 231 -5.29 -11.91 19.21
CA PHE A 231 -6.51 -11.33 18.67
C PHE A 231 -6.52 -11.31 17.15
N ILE A 232 -7.70 -11.09 16.59
CA ILE A 232 -7.91 -10.80 15.17
C ILE A 232 -8.58 -9.44 15.03
N TYR A 233 -8.20 -8.68 14.01
CA TYR A 233 -8.95 -7.47 13.65
C TYR A 233 -10.28 -7.85 13.01
N THR A 234 -11.32 -7.15 13.43
CA THR A 234 -12.65 -7.17 12.80
C THR A 234 -12.87 -5.83 12.10
N LYS A 235 -13.98 -5.69 11.37
CA LYS A 235 -14.33 -4.40 10.74
C LYS A 235 -14.58 -3.27 11.76
N THR A 236 -14.84 -3.59 13.03
CA THR A 236 -15.24 -2.60 14.06
C THR A 236 -14.33 -2.58 15.29
N GLY A 237 -13.34 -3.45 15.39
CA GLY A 237 -12.50 -3.56 16.58
C GLY A 237 -11.66 -4.83 16.55
N ILE A 238 -11.46 -5.46 17.70
CA ILE A 238 -10.70 -6.71 17.84
C ILE A 238 -11.54 -7.81 18.48
N GLU A 239 -11.19 -9.05 18.18
CA GLU A 239 -11.74 -10.23 18.86
C GLU A 239 -10.59 -11.10 19.37
N LEU A 240 -10.57 -11.34 20.68
CA LEU A 240 -9.63 -12.24 21.32
C LEU A 240 -9.94 -13.68 20.92
N TYR A 241 -8.88 -14.47 20.69
CA TYR A 241 -9.00 -15.89 20.31
C TYR A 241 -9.86 -16.67 21.32
N GLU A 242 -9.65 -16.42 22.62
CA GLU A 242 -10.46 -16.95 23.73
C GLU A 242 -10.92 -15.81 24.65
N PRO A 243 -12.08 -15.94 25.33
CA PRO A 243 -12.49 -14.97 26.35
C PRO A 243 -11.45 -14.85 27.46
N LEU A 244 -11.01 -13.62 27.74
CA LEU A 244 -10.05 -13.32 28.79
C LEU A 244 -10.77 -12.74 30.01
N THR A 245 -10.47 -13.27 31.19
CA THR A 245 -11.02 -12.78 32.46
C THR A 245 -9.93 -12.20 33.35
N ILE A 246 -10.06 -10.92 33.70
CA ILE A 246 -9.17 -10.21 34.63
C ILE A 246 -10.06 -9.45 35.62
N ASN A 247 -9.74 -9.47 36.91
CA ASN A 247 -10.52 -8.79 37.97
C ASN A 247 -12.05 -9.09 37.91
N GLY A 248 -12.40 -10.31 37.51
CA GLY A 248 -13.80 -10.75 37.35
C GLY A 248 -14.57 -10.08 36.21
N VAL A 249 -13.90 -9.43 35.27
CA VAL A 249 -14.47 -8.95 34.00
C VAL A 249 -14.01 -9.87 32.89
N THR A 250 -14.94 -10.38 32.10
CA THR A 250 -14.65 -11.21 30.94
C THR A 250 -14.87 -10.40 29.67
N ALA A 251 -13.89 -10.43 28.76
CA ALA A 251 -13.99 -9.81 27.45
C ALA A 251 -13.51 -10.77 26.35
N GLN A 252 -14.10 -10.65 25.16
CA GLN A 252 -13.64 -11.37 23.97
C GLN A 252 -13.73 -10.46 22.75
N LYS A 253 -14.91 -9.90 22.48
CA LYS A 253 -15.09 -8.90 21.44
C LYS A 253 -14.96 -7.50 22.05
N LEU A 254 -14.14 -6.67 21.44
CA LEU A 254 -13.89 -5.30 21.85
C LEU A 254 -14.04 -4.39 20.62
N ASP A 255 -14.98 -3.45 20.65
CA ASP A 255 -15.18 -2.50 19.55
C ASP A 255 -14.29 -1.27 19.72
N LEU A 256 -13.78 -0.75 18.61
CA LEU A 256 -13.02 0.50 18.56
C LEU A 256 -13.95 1.67 18.91
N LYS A 257 -13.51 2.49 19.85
CA LYS A 257 -14.15 3.72 20.30
C LYS A 257 -13.15 4.88 20.21
N GLU A 258 -13.67 6.05 19.81
CA GLU A 258 -12.91 7.32 19.68
C GLU A 258 -11.62 7.23 18.84
N GLU A 259 -11.46 6.23 17.96
CA GLU A 259 -10.27 5.99 17.13
C GLU A 259 -8.98 5.60 17.88
N TYR A 260 -9.01 5.39 19.20
CA TYR A 260 -7.80 5.08 20.00
C TYR A 260 -7.94 4.00 21.07
N TYR A 261 -9.13 3.45 21.33
CA TYR A 261 -9.25 2.34 22.29
C TYR A 261 -10.30 1.32 21.87
N PHE A 262 -10.08 0.06 22.25
CA PHE A 262 -11.04 -1.01 22.14
C PHE A 262 -11.71 -1.23 23.48
N ALA A 263 -13.02 -1.43 23.50
CA ALA A 263 -13.75 -1.71 24.72
C ALA A 263 -14.87 -2.72 24.51
N ASN A 264 -15.21 -3.45 25.58
CA ASN A 264 -16.44 -4.23 25.62
C ASN A 264 -17.67 -3.30 25.77
N GLU A 265 -18.87 -3.88 25.73
CA GLU A 265 -20.13 -3.13 25.67
C GLU A 265 -20.29 -2.10 26.79
N ASP A 266 -19.84 -2.43 28.00
CA ASP A 266 -19.99 -1.62 29.22
C ASP A 266 -18.72 -0.85 29.64
N ASP A 267 -17.68 -0.82 28.79
CA ASP A 267 -16.40 -0.14 29.05
C ASP A 267 -15.65 -0.64 30.31
N SER A 268 -15.97 -1.84 30.80
CA SER A 268 -15.31 -2.43 31.97
C SER A 268 -13.97 -3.10 31.64
N PHE A 269 -13.71 -3.40 30.36
CA PHE A 269 -12.46 -3.94 29.84
C PHE A 269 -12.04 -3.11 28.62
N ILE A 270 -10.93 -2.38 28.75
CA ILE A 270 -10.42 -1.47 27.72
C ILE A 270 -8.99 -1.87 27.35
N ILE A 271 -8.69 -1.85 26.06
CA ILE A 271 -7.32 -1.90 25.52
C ILE A 271 -7.13 -0.62 24.70
N SER A 272 -6.32 0.32 25.19
CA SER A 272 -6.15 1.64 24.60
C SER A 272 -4.76 1.84 24.00
N GLY A 273 -4.70 2.46 22.83
CA GLY A 273 -3.51 3.14 22.33
C GLY A 273 -3.29 4.50 23.00
N PRO A 274 -2.27 5.26 22.57
CA PRO A 274 -2.09 6.65 22.99
C PRO A 274 -3.32 7.47 22.64
N LYS A 275 -3.86 8.21 23.62
CA LYS A 275 -4.95 9.13 23.36
C LYS A 275 -4.48 10.21 22.36
N PRO A 276 -5.15 10.38 21.21
CA PRO A 276 -4.79 11.39 20.23
C PRO A 276 -5.03 12.78 20.80
N VAL A 277 -4.22 13.74 20.37
CA VAL A 277 -4.52 15.15 20.58
C VAL A 277 -5.70 15.50 19.68
N THR A 278 -6.80 16.00 20.25
CA THR A 278 -7.99 16.39 19.50
C THR A 278 -8.29 17.87 19.64
N SER A 279 -8.94 18.42 18.62
CA SER A 279 -9.39 19.81 18.55
C SER A 279 -10.82 19.86 18.02
N ASP A 280 -11.59 20.83 18.52
CA ASP A 280 -12.94 21.17 18.03
C ASP A 280 -12.90 22.15 16.83
N ASN A 281 -11.72 22.37 16.24
CA ASN A 281 -11.57 23.25 15.08
C ASN A 281 -12.40 22.74 13.89
N ILE A 282 -13.14 23.65 13.27
CA ILE A 282 -13.95 23.42 12.08
C ILE A 282 -13.39 24.31 10.97
N LEU A 283 -12.98 23.71 9.85
CA LEU A 283 -12.54 24.47 8.69
C LEU A 283 -13.72 24.71 7.75
N THR A 284 -13.98 25.97 7.45
CA THR A 284 -15.00 26.38 6.48
C THR A 284 -14.32 26.93 5.23
N TYR A 285 -14.75 26.45 4.07
CA TYR A 285 -14.32 26.99 2.78
C TYR A 285 -15.31 28.07 2.33
N GLY A 286 -14.79 29.27 2.06
CA GLY A 286 -15.55 30.38 1.49
C GLY A 286 -15.82 30.20 -0.01
N ALA A 287 -16.18 31.29 -0.69
CA ALA A 287 -16.37 31.27 -2.13
C ALA A 287 -15.07 30.87 -2.84
N VAL A 288 -15.20 29.96 -3.81
CA VAL A 288 -14.08 29.45 -4.60
C VAL A 288 -14.02 30.19 -5.93
N GLU A 289 -12.89 30.80 -6.23
CA GLU A 289 -12.59 31.44 -7.51
C GLU A 289 -11.68 30.51 -8.32
N THR A 290 -12.03 30.23 -9.57
CA THR A 290 -11.22 29.37 -10.44
C THR A 290 -10.80 30.05 -11.73
N THR A 291 -9.63 29.68 -12.22
CA THR A 291 -9.24 29.86 -13.63
C THR A 291 -9.03 28.49 -14.26
N PHE A 292 -8.50 28.42 -15.48
CA PHE A 292 -8.15 27.14 -16.10
C PHE A 292 -7.11 26.34 -15.29
N ASN A 293 -6.20 26.99 -14.55
CA ASN A 293 -5.15 26.28 -13.80
C ASN A 293 -4.95 26.76 -12.36
N THR A 294 -5.91 27.51 -11.82
CA THR A 294 -5.84 27.96 -10.44
C THR A 294 -7.14 27.76 -9.70
N VAL A 295 -7.03 27.44 -8.42
CA VAL A 295 -8.12 27.51 -7.45
C VAL A 295 -7.72 28.46 -6.34
N LYS A 296 -8.54 29.46 -6.07
CA LYS A 296 -8.36 30.40 -4.97
C LYS A 296 -9.56 30.31 -4.02
N VAL A 297 -9.27 30.16 -2.73
CA VAL A 297 -10.29 29.90 -1.70
C VAL A 297 -9.89 30.56 -0.40
N THR A 298 -10.84 31.12 0.32
CA THR A 298 -10.64 31.55 1.71
C THR A 298 -11.01 30.40 2.64
N VAL A 299 -10.13 30.07 3.58
CA VAL A 299 -10.33 29.06 4.61
C VAL A 299 -10.40 29.76 5.96
N THR A 300 -11.48 29.52 6.69
CA THR A 300 -11.74 30.12 7.99
C THR A 300 -11.83 29.00 9.05
N PRO A 301 -10.85 28.90 9.98
CA PRO A 301 -10.94 28.01 11.13
C PRO A 301 -11.91 28.57 12.18
N SER A 302 -12.59 27.70 12.94
CA SER A 302 -13.52 28.11 14.01
C SER A 302 -12.81 28.56 15.29
N ASN A 303 -11.52 28.22 15.44
CA ASN A 303 -10.68 28.60 16.57
C ASN A 303 -9.26 28.98 16.10
N SER A 304 -8.34 29.15 17.04
CA SER A 304 -6.95 29.57 16.76
C SER A 304 -5.99 28.44 16.40
N ASP A 305 -6.46 27.19 16.35
CA ASP A 305 -5.59 26.05 16.14
C ASP A 305 -5.03 26.04 14.72
N THR A 306 -3.82 25.52 14.58
CA THR A 306 -3.16 25.38 13.29
C THR A 306 -3.85 24.33 12.42
N TYR A 307 -3.79 24.52 11.11
CA TYR A 307 -4.41 23.63 10.15
C TYR A 307 -3.59 23.54 8.86
N TYR A 308 -3.88 22.52 8.06
CA TYR A 308 -3.33 22.32 6.73
C TYR A 308 -4.45 22.25 5.71
N VAL A 309 -4.20 22.70 4.48
CA VAL A 309 -5.10 22.54 3.33
C VAL A 309 -4.29 22.32 2.06
N ALA A 310 -4.67 21.31 1.28
CA ALA A 310 -4.14 21.07 -0.06
C ALA A 310 -5.26 20.70 -1.04
N ALA A 311 -4.95 20.78 -2.33
CA ALA A 311 -5.83 20.37 -3.42
C ALA A 311 -5.30 19.05 -4.02
N PHE A 312 -6.15 18.03 -4.05
CA PHE A 312 -5.82 16.72 -4.62
C PHE A 312 -6.74 16.39 -5.78
N LEU A 313 -6.24 15.71 -6.80
CA LEU A 313 -7.09 14.97 -7.73
C LEU A 313 -7.81 13.85 -6.96
N PRO A 314 -9.07 13.52 -7.30
CA PRO A 314 -9.78 12.42 -6.67
C PRO A 314 -9.00 11.08 -6.71
N SER A 315 -8.25 10.83 -7.78
CA SER A 315 -7.42 9.63 -7.94
C SER A 315 -6.20 9.57 -7.02
N GLU A 316 -5.67 10.71 -6.58
CA GLU A 316 -4.48 10.76 -5.70
C GLU A 316 -4.79 10.33 -4.27
N ILE A 317 -6.04 10.51 -3.85
CA ILE A 317 -6.53 10.16 -2.50
C ILE A 317 -7.50 8.97 -2.51
N ALA A 318 -7.73 8.36 -3.68
CA ALA A 318 -8.59 7.21 -3.81
C ALA A 318 -8.01 6.01 -3.04
N GLY A 319 -8.88 5.28 -2.34
CA GLY A 319 -8.50 4.07 -1.58
C GLY A 319 -8.03 4.33 -0.15
N TYR A 320 -7.71 5.57 0.22
CA TYR A 320 -7.39 5.93 1.61
C TYR A 320 -8.65 6.07 2.46
N THR A 321 -8.61 5.59 3.70
CA THR A 321 -9.53 6.07 4.75
C THR A 321 -9.16 7.50 5.17
N ASP A 322 -10.08 8.20 5.85
CA ASP A 322 -9.80 9.53 6.37
C ASP A 322 -8.61 9.54 7.35
N LYS A 323 -8.42 8.48 8.15
CA LYS A 323 -7.31 8.40 9.09
C LYS A 323 -5.99 8.11 8.37
N GLN A 324 -5.99 7.17 7.43
CA GLN A 324 -4.83 6.89 6.59
C GLN A 324 -4.38 8.13 5.80
N LEU A 325 -5.32 8.87 5.21
CA LEU A 325 -5.01 10.08 4.46
C LEU A 325 -4.41 11.17 5.37
N ARG A 326 -4.98 11.40 6.56
CA ARG A 326 -4.41 12.36 7.53
C ARG A 326 -2.99 11.97 7.93
N ASN A 327 -2.78 10.70 8.27
CA ASN A 327 -1.46 10.22 8.69
C ASN A 327 -0.43 10.34 7.57
N ALA A 328 -0.78 9.91 6.34
CA ALA A 328 0.11 10.01 5.18
C ALA A 328 0.50 11.45 4.86
N ILE A 329 -0.43 12.41 5.02
CA ILE A 329 -0.13 13.84 4.88
C ILE A 329 0.76 14.30 6.04
N CYS A 330 0.38 14.03 7.29
CA CYS A 330 1.12 14.42 8.49
C CYS A 330 2.59 13.98 8.47
N ASP A 331 2.88 12.77 7.98
CA ASP A 331 4.25 12.23 7.90
C ASP A 331 5.18 13.05 6.98
N LEU A 332 4.60 13.84 6.07
CA LEU A 332 5.32 14.68 5.12
C LEU A 332 5.41 16.14 5.56
N LEU A 333 4.59 16.58 6.51
CA LEU A 333 4.49 18.00 6.86
C LEU A 333 5.65 18.49 7.73
N ALA A 334 5.97 19.77 7.57
CA ALA A 334 6.78 20.55 8.47
C ALA A 334 5.99 21.74 9.03
N ALA A 335 6.49 22.34 10.12
CA ALA A 335 5.85 23.49 10.75
C ALA A 335 5.64 24.69 9.81
N GLY A 336 6.44 24.79 8.73
CA GLY A 336 6.31 25.84 7.71
C GLY A 336 5.09 25.69 6.80
N ASP A 337 4.47 24.51 6.76
CA ASP A 337 3.32 24.20 5.91
C ASP A 337 1.98 24.53 6.57
N LEU A 338 1.99 24.89 7.85
CA LEU A 338 0.79 25.09 8.66
C LEU A 338 0.26 26.52 8.55
N TYR A 339 -1.06 26.62 8.48
CA TYR A 339 -1.81 27.88 8.50
C TYR A 339 -2.39 28.15 9.89
N SER A 340 -2.65 29.43 10.16
CA SER A 340 -3.38 29.89 11.35
C SER A 340 -4.24 31.10 11.00
N GLY A 341 -5.38 31.21 11.70
CA GLY A 341 -6.40 32.21 11.39
C GLY A 341 -6.98 32.05 9.98
N GLU A 342 -7.78 33.02 9.56
CA GLU A 342 -8.32 33.04 8.20
C GLU A 342 -7.22 33.26 7.16
N LYS A 343 -7.23 32.44 6.10
CA LYS A 343 -6.27 32.55 4.98
C LYS A 343 -6.95 32.39 3.65
N THR A 344 -6.59 33.25 2.70
CA THR A 344 -6.87 33.02 1.28
C THR A 344 -5.70 32.26 0.67
N LEU A 345 -5.97 31.02 0.24
CA LEU A 345 -5.01 30.12 -0.39
C LEU A 345 -5.21 30.15 -1.91
N THR A 346 -4.12 29.99 -2.65
CA THR A 346 -4.16 29.88 -4.12
C THR A 346 -3.32 28.69 -4.56
N PHE A 347 -4.00 27.67 -5.07
CA PHE A 347 -3.40 26.50 -5.70
C PHE A 347 -3.20 26.80 -7.19
N ASN A 348 -1.98 26.65 -7.67
CA ASN A 348 -1.58 27.04 -9.03
C ASN A 348 -1.17 25.81 -9.85
N TYR A 349 -1.08 25.99 -11.17
CA TYR A 349 -0.59 24.98 -12.12
C TYR A 349 -1.41 23.69 -12.17
N LEU A 350 -2.69 23.80 -11.81
CA LEU A 350 -3.66 22.71 -11.90
C LEU A 350 -3.99 22.40 -13.38
N TYR A 351 -4.54 21.22 -13.62
CA TYR A 351 -5.12 20.87 -14.92
C TYR A 351 -6.42 21.65 -15.13
N ASP A 352 -6.72 22.02 -16.37
CA ASP A 352 -8.00 22.61 -16.74
C ASP A 352 -9.10 21.57 -16.87
N GLN A 353 -10.34 22.02 -16.66
CA GLN A 353 -11.53 21.18 -16.64
C GLN A 353 -11.40 19.92 -15.76
N ALA A 354 -10.56 19.96 -14.73
CA ALA A 354 -10.28 18.84 -13.86
C ALA A 354 -10.93 19.06 -12.49
N GLU A 355 -11.50 18.00 -11.93
CA GLU A 355 -11.98 18.01 -10.55
C GLU A 355 -10.81 17.88 -9.58
N TYR A 356 -10.85 18.68 -8.54
CA TYR A 356 -9.98 18.61 -7.37
C TYR A 356 -10.83 18.58 -6.10
N ILE A 357 -10.31 17.92 -5.08
CA ILE A 357 -10.86 17.90 -3.73
C ILE A 357 -9.89 18.69 -2.85
N LEU A 358 -10.35 19.83 -2.35
CA LEU A 358 -9.65 20.54 -1.29
C LEU A 358 -9.80 19.73 -0.01
N VAL A 359 -8.69 19.31 0.58
CA VAL A 359 -8.63 18.52 1.81
C VAL A 359 -7.96 19.37 2.87
N GLY A 360 -8.62 19.54 4.01
CA GLY A 360 -8.05 20.28 5.14
C GLY A 360 -8.43 19.68 6.48
N PHE A 361 -7.56 19.85 7.47
CA PHE A 361 -7.76 19.38 8.84
C PHE A 361 -6.83 20.14 9.81
N GLY A 362 -7.21 20.17 11.08
CA GLY A 362 -6.39 20.74 12.15
C GLY A 362 -5.19 19.87 12.48
N ILE A 363 -4.09 20.50 12.86
CA ILE A 363 -2.81 19.84 13.16
C ILE A 363 -2.23 20.43 14.45
N ASP A 364 -1.72 19.58 15.31
CA ASP A 364 -0.91 19.99 16.46
C ASP A 364 0.50 20.35 15.97
N ALA A 365 0.87 21.62 16.09
CA ALA A 365 2.14 22.14 15.59
C ALA A 365 3.39 21.58 16.30
N THR A 366 3.23 20.82 17.40
CA THR A 366 4.34 20.23 18.14
C THR A 366 4.62 18.81 17.67
N THR A 367 3.57 18.01 17.53
CA THR A 367 3.65 16.59 17.20
C THR A 367 3.47 16.30 15.71
N MET A 368 3.03 17.29 14.92
CA MET A 368 2.57 17.14 13.53
C MET A 368 1.42 16.14 13.37
N ALA A 369 0.72 15.77 14.45
CA ALA A 369 -0.42 14.87 14.39
C ALA A 369 -1.70 15.63 14.02
N SER A 370 -2.58 14.98 13.25
CA SER A 370 -3.91 15.53 12.97
C SER A 370 -4.74 15.61 14.24
N THR A 371 -5.47 16.71 14.43
CA THR A 371 -6.31 16.96 15.61
C THR A 371 -7.80 16.99 15.31
N THR A 372 -8.18 16.99 14.04
CA THR A 372 -9.58 17.00 13.61
C THR A 372 -9.84 15.95 12.54
N LYS A 373 -11.12 15.69 12.25
CA LYS A 373 -11.55 15.03 11.02
C LYS A 373 -11.15 15.84 9.77
N ILE A 374 -11.24 15.22 8.60
CA ILE A 374 -11.05 15.89 7.32
C ILE A 374 -12.27 16.74 6.93
N PHE A 375 -12.00 17.92 6.40
CA PHE A 375 -12.96 18.82 5.74
C PHE A 375 -12.67 18.85 4.24
N ARG A 376 -13.70 18.62 3.42
CA ARG A 376 -13.58 18.52 1.95
C ARG A 376 -14.38 19.59 1.22
N GLN A 377 -13.85 20.08 0.10
CA GLN A 377 -14.58 20.90 -0.86
C GLN A 377 -14.19 20.49 -2.28
N SER A 378 -15.13 19.93 -3.05
CA SER A 378 -14.92 19.68 -4.48
C SER A 378 -14.92 20.99 -5.25
N VAL A 379 -14.03 21.09 -6.23
CA VAL A 379 -13.89 22.23 -7.13
C VAL A 379 -13.47 21.72 -8.51
N THR A 380 -13.99 22.33 -9.57
CA THR A 380 -13.55 22.07 -10.95
C THR A 380 -12.89 23.32 -11.50
N THR A 381 -11.71 23.17 -12.07
CA THR A 381 -11.02 24.26 -12.77
C THR A 381 -11.77 24.64 -14.05
N GLY A 382 -11.56 25.88 -14.49
CA GLY A 382 -12.22 26.42 -15.67
C GLY A 382 -11.70 25.83 -16.98
N THR A 383 -12.32 26.24 -18.09
CA THR A 383 -11.83 25.92 -19.44
C THR A 383 -10.66 26.81 -19.82
N LEU A 384 -9.86 26.39 -20.79
CA LEU A 384 -8.87 27.28 -21.41
C LEU A 384 -9.55 28.52 -22.02
N PRO A 385 -8.88 29.68 -22.04
CA PRO A 385 -9.41 30.88 -22.68
C PRO A 385 -9.52 30.75 -24.20
N ASP A 386 -10.58 31.28 -24.81
CA ASP A 386 -10.77 31.27 -26.27
C ASP A 386 -9.72 32.12 -27.03
N THR A 387 -9.01 33.00 -26.33
CA THR A 387 -8.06 33.97 -26.91
C THR A 387 -6.67 33.40 -27.20
N MET A 388 -6.43 32.11 -26.94
CA MET A 388 -5.12 31.47 -27.17
C MET A 388 -4.70 31.54 -28.64
N ALA A 389 -3.42 31.81 -28.89
CA ALA A 389 -2.88 31.78 -30.24
C ALA A 389 -2.90 30.35 -30.79
N ASP A 390 -3.34 30.17 -32.05
CA ASP A 390 -3.37 28.86 -32.73
C ASP A 390 -2.02 28.15 -32.70
N GLY A 391 -0.93 28.91 -32.83
CA GLY A 391 0.43 28.36 -32.77
C GLY A 391 0.82 27.86 -31.37
N TYR A 392 0.25 28.43 -30.31
CA TYR A 392 0.45 27.93 -28.95
C TYR A 392 -0.39 26.67 -28.72
N LYS A 393 -1.67 26.74 -29.09
CA LYS A 393 -2.65 25.65 -28.98
C LYS A 393 -2.23 24.41 -29.76
N ALA A 394 -1.53 24.57 -30.88
CA ALA A 394 -1.08 23.47 -31.73
C ALA A 394 -0.20 22.44 -31.01
N TRP A 395 0.52 22.85 -29.95
CA TRP A 395 1.40 21.99 -29.17
C TRP A 395 0.72 21.25 -28.02
N LEU A 396 -0.49 21.64 -27.62
CA LEU A 396 -1.17 21.02 -26.49
C LEU A 396 -1.57 19.57 -26.81
N GLY A 397 -1.53 18.72 -25.79
CA GLY A 397 -1.91 17.31 -25.87
C GLY A 397 -0.73 16.37 -25.71
N THR A 398 -0.89 15.16 -26.24
CA THR A 398 0.07 14.07 -26.11
C THR A 398 0.83 13.86 -27.41
N TRP A 399 2.14 13.59 -27.30
CA TRP A 399 3.05 13.49 -28.43
C TRP A 399 3.99 12.30 -28.25
N THR A 400 4.23 11.56 -29.32
CA THR A 400 5.35 10.62 -29.39
C THR A 400 6.57 11.35 -29.89
N VAL A 401 7.64 11.36 -29.10
CA VAL A 401 8.96 11.88 -29.45
C VAL A 401 9.84 10.70 -29.86
N THR A 402 10.53 10.80 -30.99
CA THR A 402 11.46 9.77 -31.47
C THR A 402 12.84 10.35 -31.67
N SER A 403 13.80 9.80 -30.95
CA SER A 403 15.23 10.11 -31.09
C SER A 403 15.80 9.53 -32.38
N THR A 404 16.91 10.10 -32.87
CA THR A 404 17.62 9.54 -34.03
C THR A 404 18.50 8.36 -33.63
N SER A 405 19.05 8.39 -32.42
CA SER A 405 19.97 7.37 -31.90
C SER A 405 20.07 7.45 -30.38
N SER A 406 21.08 6.79 -29.81
CA SER A 406 21.45 6.86 -28.41
C SER A 406 22.98 6.85 -28.25
N GLU A 407 23.47 7.20 -27.06
CA GLU A 407 24.90 7.36 -26.82
C GLU A 407 25.70 6.05 -26.87
N LYS A 408 25.12 4.93 -26.41
CA LYS A 408 25.76 3.62 -26.29
C LYS A 408 25.24 2.63 -27.33
N SER A 409 23.94 2.31 -27.32
CA SER A 409 23.40 1.25 -28.19
C SER A 409 23.21 1.69 -29.64
N LYS A 410 23.27 2.99 -29.90
CA LYS A 410 23.01 3.62 -31.20
C LYS A 410 21.60 3.36 -31.73
N THR A 411 20.68 2.98 -30.85
CA THR A 411 19.31 2.67 -31.18
C THR A 411 18.43 3.92 -31.06
N ALA A 412 17.46 4.04 -31.97
CA ALA A 412 16.43 5.06 -31.87
C ALA A 412 15.37 4.61 -30.85
N TYR A 413 15.07 5.48 -29.89
CA TYR A 413 14.01 5.30 -28.91
C TYR A 413 12.86 6.26 -29.14
N SER A 414 11.65 5.76 -28.91
CA SER A 414 10.43 6.54 -28.85
C SER A 414 9.88 6.57 -27.42
N PHE A 415 9.35 7.72 -27.03
CA PHE A 415 8.71 7.93 -25.73
C PHE A 415 7.59 8.95 -25.87
N ASP A 416 6.58 8.83 -25.02
CA ASP A 416 5.45 9.75 -25.04
C ASP A 416 5.65 10.87 -24.01
N ILE A 417 5.30 12.08 -24.44
CA ILE A 417 5.23 13.27 -23.59
C ILE A 417 3.82 13.85 -23.62
N GLU A 418 3.49 14.58 -22.57
CA GLU A 418 2.31 15.42 -22.48
C GLU A 418 2.73 16.88 -22.40
N ILE A 419 2.04 17.76 -23.13
CA ILE A 419 2.25 19.21 -23.10
C ILE A 419 0.94 19.88 -22.71
N ARG A 420 0.97 20.63 -21.60
CA ARG A 420 -0.19 21.38 -21.11
C ARG A 420 0.15 22.85 -20.80
N PRO A 421 -0.85 23.74 -20.73
CA PRO A 421 -0.59 25.16 -20.48
C PRO A 421 -0.11 25.44 -19.06
N ARG A 422 0.91 26.28 -18.91
CA ARG A 422 1.29 26.91 -17.63
C ARG A 422 0.90 28.39 -17.60
N THR A 423 1.24 29.09 -18.66
CA THR A 423 0.87 30.49 -18.89
C THR A 423 0.50 30.59 -20.36
N ILE A 424 -0.74 31.00 -20.62
CA ILE A 424 -1.30 31.12 -21.97
C ILE A 424 -0.38 31.95 -22.85
N ASP A 425 -0.08 31.45 -24.04
CA ASP A 425 0.81 32.06 -25.05
C ASP A 425 2.24 32.36 -24.57
N GLY A 426 2.65 31.81 -23.42
CA GLY A 426 3.95 32.06 -22.80
C GLY A 426 4.74 30.79 -22.52
N THR A 427 4.19 29.90 -21.70
CA THR A 427 4.93 28.71 -21.22
C THR A 427 4.03 27.48 -21.12
N TYR A 428 4.63 26.31 -21.25
CA TYR A 428 4.02 25.00 -21.06
C TYR A 428 4.67 24.25 -19.89
N LEU A 429 3.94 23.27 -19.37
CA LEU A 429 4.47 22.16 -18.58
C LEU A 429 4.53 20.92 -19.47
N VAL A 430 5.66 20.22 -19.43
CA VAL A 430 5.92 19.02 -20.22
C VAL A 430 6.22 17.85 -19.28
N ARG A 431 5.39 16.81 -19.34
CA ARG A 431 5.56 15.56 -18.58
C ARG A 431 6.04 14.43 -19.48
N GLY A 432 6.74 13.45 -18.91
CA GLY A 432 7.16 12.25 -19.62
C GLY A 432 8.46 12.40 -20.39
N TRP A 433 9.16 13.51 -20.20
CA TRP A 433 10.39 13.83 -20.93
C TRP A 433 11.59 13.03 -20.41
N GLY A 434 12.37 12.46 -21.34
CA GLY A 434 13.61 11.74 -21.04
C GLY A 434 13.40 10.24 -20.82
N TYR A 435 14.43 9.56 -20.30
CA TYR A 435 14.46 8.09 -20.19
C TYR A 435 14.42 7.57 -18.75
N THR A 436 14.33 8.43 -17.75
CA THR A 436 14.43 8.05 -16.33
C THR A 436 13.10 7.59 -15.75
N VAL A 437 13.13 6.76 -14.69
CA VAL A 437 11.93 6.26 -14.00
C VAL A 437 10.98 7.36 -13.51
N ILE A 438 11.52 8.53 -13.15
CA ILE A 438 10.78 9.67 -12.61
C ILE A 438 10.15 10.58 -13.68
N LYS A 439 10.27 10.26 -14.97
CA LYS A 439 9.86 11.17 -16.06
C LYS A 439 8.38 11.52 -16.02
N ASP A 440 7.56 10.64 -15.44
CA ASP A 440 6.10 10.79 -15.35
C ASP A 440 5.66 11.41 -14.01
N ASP A 441 6.58 11.58 -13.06
CA ASP A 441 6.30 12.19 -11.75
C ASP A 441 6.52 13.71 -11.79
N TYR A 442 7.43 14.18 -12.64
CA TYR A 442 7.85 15.58 -12.71
C TYR A 442 7.57 16.22 -14.07
N GLU A 443 7.27 17.52 -14.03
CA GLU A 443 7.03 18.35 -15.21
C GLU A 443 8.17 19.34 -15.41
N VAL A 444 8.56 19.56 -16.67
CA VAL A 444 9.56 20.57 -17.04
C VAL A 444 8.90 21.73 -17.75
N ASP A 445 9.45 22.92 -17.53
CA ASP A 445 8.95 24.11 -18.21
C ASP A 445 9.50 24.24 -19.62
N ALA A 446 8.63 24.63 -20.53
CA ALA A 446 8.99 25.03 -21.89
C ALA A 446 8.49 26.44 -22.20
N ASN A 447 9.30 27.25 -22.86
CA ASN A 447 8.90 28.60 -23.28
C ASN A 447 8.42 28.59 -24.73
N TYR A 448 7.22 29.11 -24.97
CA TYR A 448 6.68 29.32 -26.31
C TYR A 448 7.39 30.48 -27.00
N VAL A 449 7.66 30.33 -28.30
CA VAL A 449 8.31 31.33 -29.14
C VAL A 449 7.34 31.73 -30.24
N SER A 450 6.59 32.81 -30.03
CA SER A 450 5.51 33.26 -30.92
C SER A 450 5.96 33.53 -32.36
N SER A 451 7.18 34.04 -32.56
CA SER A 451 7.71 34.40 -33.89
C SER A 451 7.90 33.19 -34.82
N THR A 452 8.16 32.01 -34.26
CA THR A 452 8.36 30.76 -35.03
C THR A 452 7.30 29.72 -34.74
N LYS A 453 6.41 29.99 -33.78
CA LYS A 453 5.40 29.08 -33.25
C LYS A 453 5.99 27.77 -32.69
N GLY A 454 7.25 27.79 -32.24
CA GLY A 454 7.92 26.65 -31.58
C GLY A 454 7.97 26.81 -30.06
N PHE A 455 8.62 25.87 -29.37
CA PHE A 455 8.90 26.00 -27.93
C PHE A 455 10.31 25.52 -27.57
N GLN A 456 10.85 26.07 -26.48
CA GLN A 456 12.21 25.83 -26.03
C GLN A 456 12.24 25.24 -24.62
N LEU A 457 13.05 24.19 -24.42
CA LEU A 457 13.35 23.63 -23.11
C LEU A 457 14.60 24.28 -22.52
N PHE A 458 14.64 24.43 -21.20
CA PHE A 458 15.73 25.06 -20.47
C PHE A 458 16.25 24.18 -19.35
N LYS A 459 17.49 24.42 -18.93
CA LYS A 459 17.99 23.88 -17.68
C LYS A 459 17.12 24.41 -16.53
N ARG A 460 16.57 23.51 -15.71
CA ARG A 460 15.73 23.91 -14.57
C ARG A 460 15.76 22.87 -13.47
N GLU A 461 15.80 23.35 -12.23
CA GLU A 461 15.47 22.56 -11.06
C GLU A 461 13.95 22.40 -11.00
N VAL A 462 13.46 21.17 -10.91
CA VAL A 462 12.03 20.84 -10.94
C VAL A 462 11.51 20.27 -9.64
N GLY A 463 12.41 19.94 -8.70
CA GLY A 463 12.04 19.35 -7.41
C GLY A 463 13.25 19.05 -6.54
N THR A 464 12.98 18.52 -5.35
CA THR A 464 13.99 18.03 -4.40
C THR A 464 13.70 16.56 -4.13
N LEU A 465 14.73 15.72 -4.21
CA LEU A 465 14.65 14.28 -3.97
C LEU A 465 14.78 13.97 -2.47
N GLY A 466 14.31 12.81 -2.02
CA GLY A 466 14.32 12.41 -0.61
C GLY A 466 15.71 12.36 0.06
N ASP A 467 16.78 12.30 -0.73
CA ASP A 467 18.15 12.40 -0.22
C ASP A 467 18.63 13.86 -0.02
N GLY A 468 17.78 14.85 -0.31
CA GLY A 468 18.08 16.28 -0.29
C GLY A 468 18.77 16.81 -1.54
N GLY A 469 18.86 16.02 -2.61
CA GLY A 469 19.39 16.43 -3.89
C GLY A 469 18.39 17.22 -4.73
N ALA A 470 18.87 18.19 -5.52
CA ALA A 470 18.04 18.98 -6.44
C ALA A 470 17.81 18.21 -7.74
N LEU A 471 16.56 17.86 -8.03
CA LEU A 471 16.19 17.23 -9.29
C LEU A 471 16.25 18.27 -10.41
N THR A 472 17.19 18.11 -11.33
CA THR A 472 17.49 19.13 -12.35
C THR A 472 17.49 18.54 -13.75
N LEU A 473 16.81 19.20 -14.69
CA LEU A 473 16.94 18.92 -16.11
C LEU A 473 18.27 19.51 -16.62
N LEU A 474 19.21 18.67 -17.04
CA LEU A 474 20.52 19.08 -17.55
C LEU A 474 20.73 18.63 -19.00
N PRO A 475 21.44 19.43 -19.83
CA PRO A 475 21.74 19.05 -21.20
C PRO A 475 22.91 18.05 -21.31
N ARG A 476 22.79 17.13 -22.27
CA ARG A 476 23.93 16.38 -22.82
C ARG A 476 24.39 17.04 -24.12
N ILE A 477 25.69 17.28 -24.24
CA ILE A 477 26.32 17.77 -25.46
C ILE A 477 27.10 16.67 -26.17
N LEU A 478 27.18 16.73 -27.49
CA LEU A 478 28.21 16.10 -28.30
C LEU A 478 29.28 17.13 -28.64
N ASN A 479 30.52 16.91 -28.22
CA ASN A 479 31.66 17.73 -28.62
C ASN A 479 32.18 17.25 -29.98
N HIS A 480 32.18 18.12 -30.99
CA HIS A 480 32.56 17.76 -32.36
C HIS A 480 34.06 17.56 -32.56
N GLN A 481 34.91 18.07 -31.66
CA GLN A 481 36.36 17.81 -31.73
C GLN A 481 36.73 16.45 -31.15
N THR A 482 36.16 16.08 -30.01
CA THR A 482 36.52 14.84 -29.31
C THR A 482 35.58 13.69 -29.61
N ASN A 483 34.44 13.97 -30.26
CA ASN A 483 33.33 13.04 -30.46
C ASN A 483 32.83 12.40 -29.15
N ALA A 484 32.94 13.14 -28.04
CA ALA A 484 32.57 12.68 -26.71
C ALA A 484 31.30 13.38 -26.21
N TYR A 485 30.52 12.67 -25.40
CA TYR A 485 29.35 13.21 -24.72
C TYR A 485 29.71 13.81 -23.36
N GLY A 486 29.05 14.90 -22.98
CA GLY A 486 29.31 15.58 -21.71
C GLY A 486 28.14 16.41 -21.23
N LEU A 487 28.25 16.97 -20.02
CA LEU A 487 27.31 17.94 -19.49
C LEU A 487 27.79 19.37 -19.81
N LEU A 488 26.83 20.26 -20.04
CA LEU A 488 27.08 21.68 -20.21
C LEU A 488 26.33 22.47 -19.14
N ASN A 489 27.02 23.39 -18.47
CA ASN A 489 26.34 24.38 -17.66
C ASN A 489 25.97 25.57 -18.56
N THR A 490 24.68 25.86 -18.71
CA THR A 490 24.22 26.98 -19.54
C THR A 490 22.90 27.54 -19.02
N SER A 491 22.65 28.83 -19.29
CA SER A 491 21.37 29.50 -19.10
C SER A 491 20.57 29.64 -20.40
N ALA A 492 21.16 29.28 -21.55
CA ALA A 492 20.47 29.30 -22.83
C ALA A 492 19.48 28.13 -22.95
N TYR A 493 18.62 28.18 -23.98
CA TYR A 493 17.77 27.04 -24.30
C TYR A 493 18.61 25.81 -24.66
N LEU A 494 18.09 24.64 -24.30
CA LEU A 494 18.73 23.35 -24.53
C LEU A 494 18.28 22.78 -25.87
N LEU A 495 16.98 22.55 -25.97
CA LEU A 495 16.30 21.95 -27.11
C LEU A 495 15.22 22.89 -27.64
N TYR A 496 15.03 22.90 -28.95
CA TYR A 496 14.05 23.73 -29.63
C TYR A 496 13.17 22.87 -30.53
N ALA A 497 11.91 22.72 -30.15
CA ALA A 497 10.85 22.15 -30.96
C ALA A 497 10.28 23.20 -31.94
N LYS A 498 10.25 22.88 -33.23
CA LYS A 498 9.63 23.68 -34.29
C LYS A 498 8.54 22.89 -35.00
N PRO A 499 7.45 23.53 -35.45
CA PRO A 499 6.43 22.85 -36.24
C PRO A 499 7.00 22.30 -37.55
N ASP A 500 6.58 21.09 -37.94
CA ASP A 500 6.95 20.42 -39.20
C ASP A 500 5.71 19.90 -39.93
N GLY A 501 4.70 20.76 -40.03
CA GLY A 501 3.36 20.41 -40.50
C GLY A 501 2.37 20.17 -39.37
N GLU A 502 1.12 19.90 -39.73
CA GLU A 502 0.05 19.68 -38.76
C GLU A 502 0.30 18.43 -37.91
N GLY A 503 0.27 18.58 -36.59
CA GLY A 503 0.51 17.48 -35.64
C GLY A 503 1.92 16.89 -35.72
N LYS A 504 2.88 17.62 -36.29
CA LYS A 504 4.29 17.20 -36.44
C LYS A 504 5.24 18.28 -35.96
N GLY A 505 6.36 17.86 -35.39
CA GLY A 505 7.41 18.77 -34.96
C GLY A 505 8.80 18.15 -35.07
N ASN A 506 9.81 19.00 -35.21
CA ASN A 506 11.21 18.60 -35.14
C ASN A 506 11.88 19.30 -33.96
N ILE A 507 12.62 18.54 -33.17
CA ILE A 507 13.38 19.06 -32.04
C ILE A 507 14.86 19.00 -32.39
N THR A 508 15.51 20.16 -32.31
CA THR A 508 16.95 20.30 -32.52
C THR A 508 17.57 20.90 -31.28
N GLY A 509 18.74 20.43 -30.89
CA GLY A 509 19.46 21.06 -29.79
C GLY A 509 20.26 22.26 -30.22
N ARG A 510 20.54 23.13 -29.26
CA ARG A 510 21.36 24.30 -29.47
C ARG A 510 22.79 23.91 -29.85
N GLU A 511 23.32 24.59 -30.85
CA GLU A 511 24.74 24.53 -31.20
C GLU A 511 25.49 25.70 -30.56
N GLY A 512 26.77 25.49 -30.29
CA GLY A 512 27.61 26.52 -29.70
C GLY A 512 29.10 26.22 -29.82
N SER A 513 29.91 27.11 -29.24
CA SER A 513 31.37 26.97 -29.15
C SER A 513 31.78 26.80 -27.70
N LEU A 514 32.84 26.03 -27.45
CA LEU A 514 33.42 25.83 -26.13
C LEU A 514 34.57 26.82 -25.88
N SER A 515 34.72 27.25 -24.62
CA SER A 515 35.77 28.19 -24.18
C SER A 515 37.20 27.71 -24.50
N GLY A 516 37.42 26.39 -24.47
CA GLY A 516 38.71 25.74 -24.82
C GLY A 516 38.92 25.47 -26.32
N GLY A 517 38.01 25.94 -27.19
CA GLY A 517 38.00 25.63 -28.62
C GLY A 517 37.13 24.41 -28.97
N GLY A 518 36.62 24.40 -30.21
CA GLY A 518 35.68 23.40 -30.69
C GLY A 518 34.22 23.83 -30.59
N THR A 519 33.36 23.06 -31.25
CA THR A 519 31.91 23.28 -31.28
C THR A 519 31.18 22.12 -30.64
N PHE A 520 29.97 22.36 -30.15
CA PHE A 520 29.11 21.34 -29.60
C PHE A 520 27.69 21.45 -30.17
N THR A 521 26.97 20.34 -30.08
CA THR A 521 25.51 20.30 -30.24
C THR A 521 24.91 19.69 -28.97
N ILE A 522 23.89 20.33 -28.40
CA ILE A 522 23.08 19.68 -27.36
C ILE A 522 22.31 18.54 -28.03
N VAL A 523 22.51 17.32 -27.58
CA VAL A 523 21.89 16.13 -28.16
C VAL A 523 20.71 15.64 -27.34
N SER A 524 20.66 15.95 -26.04
CA SER A 524 19.57 15.56 -25.13
C SER A 524 19.44 16.55 -23.97
N ALA A 525 18.33 16.45 -23.24
CA ALA A 525 18.15 17.04 -21.93
C ALA A 525 17.46 15.99 -21.05
N ASP A 526 18.00 15.67 -19.88
CA ASP A 526 17.49 14.58 -19.03
C ASP A 526 17.59 14.96 -17.56
N PHE A 527 16.88 14.22 -16.70
CA PHE A 527 16.86 14.49 -15.27
C PHE A 527 18.09 13.95 -14.54
N TRP A 528 18.57 14.73 -13.57
CA TRP A 528 19.72 14.42 -12.73
C TRP A 528 19.44 14.75 -11.28
N ASN A 529 19.97 13.94 -10.36
CA ASN A 529 20.10 14.36 -8.97
C ASN A 529 21.36 15.24 -8.85
N VAL A 530 21.19 16.51 -8.48
CA VAL A 530 22.28 17.46 -8.27
C VAL A 530 22.44 17.72 -6.78
N LYS A 531 23.56 17.28 -6.20
CA LYS A 531 23.79 17.39 -4.76
C LYS A 531 25.26 17.66 -4.46
N ASN A 532 25.51 18.58 -3.52
CA ASN A 532 26.87 18.93 -3.08
C ASN A 532 27.83 19.24 -4.25
N GLY A 533 27.33 19.93 -5.28
CA GLY A 533 28.11 20.29 -6.48
C GLY A 533 28.44 19.14 -7.43
N SER A 534 27.84 17.96 -7.23
CA SER A 534 28.00 16.78 -8.09
C SER A 534 26.67 16.42 -8.78
N ASN A 535 26.75 15.78 -9.95
CA ASN A 535 25.60 15.29 -10.69
C ASN A 535 25.60 13.76 -10.66
N TYR A 536 24.46 13.18 -10.31
CA TYR A 536 24.25 11.75 -10.16
C TYR A 536 23.21 11.25 -11.15
N TYR A 537 23.48 10.09 -11.74
CA TYR A 537 22.57 9.43 -12.67
C TYR A 537 21.34 8.90 -11.95
N LEU A 538 20.18 9.07 -12.58
CA LEU A 538 18.94 8.43 -12.15
C LEU A 538 18.72 7.12 -12.91
N GLN A 539 17.93 6.23 -12.32
CA GLN A 539 17.60 4.94 -12.92
C GLN A 539 16.83 5.12 -14.24
N ALA A 540 17.17 4.31 -15.24
CA ALA A 540 16.44 4.24 -16.50
C ALA A 540 15.07 3.56 -16.28
N MET A 541 14.04 4.09 -16.90
CA MET A 541 12.75 3.42 -17.02
C MET A 541 12.88 2.20 -17.94
N ASP A 542 12.25 1.08 -17.59
CA ASP A 542 12.13 -0.06 -18.51
C ASP A 542 11.31 0.35 -19.75
N PRO A 543 11.71 0.03 -20.99
CA PRO A 543 12.79 -0.88 -21.41
C PRO A 543 14.13 -0.18 -21.76
N TYR A 544 14.36 1.03 -21.28
CA TYR A 544 15.55 1.81 -21.66
C TYR A 544 16.82 1.32 -20.95
N THR A 545 17.95 1.48 -21.63
CA THR A 545 19.25 1.06 -21.11
C THR A 545 19.86 2.13 -20.20
N TYR A 546 20.36 1.72 -19.04
CA TYR A 546 20.98 2.64 -18.07
C TYR A 546 22.17 3.41 -18.66
N GLN A 547 22.13 4.75 -18.51
CA GLN A 547 23.06 5.72 -19.08
C GLN A 547 23.18 5.67 -20.61
N ASP A 548 22.19 5.13 -21.32
CA ASP A 548 22.12 5.19 -22.79
C ASP A 548 21.23 6.36 -23.23
N PHE A 549 21.72 7.59 -23.01
CA PHE A 549 20.94 8.81 -23.27
C PHE A 549 20.50 8.89 -24.73
N PHE A 550 19.28 9.38 -24.94
CA PHE A 550 18.72 9.56 -26.27
C PHE A 550 19.43 10.69 -26.99
N VAL A 551 19.75 10.48 -28.27
CA VAL A 551 20.50 11.43 -29.09
C VAL A 551 19.59 11.99 -30.19
N GLY A 552 19.35 13.29 -30.12
CA GLY A 552 18.66 14.06 -31.14
C GLY A 552 19.47 14.23 -32.45
N PRO A 553 18.90 14.87 -33.48
CA PRO A 553 17.60 15.53 -33.49
C PRO A 553 16.45 14.54 -33.26
N TYR A 554 15.31 15.07 -32.79
CA TYR A 554 14.12 14.27 -32.55
C TYR A 554 13.02 14.67 -33.51
N THR A 555 12.15 13.72 -33.83
CA THR A 555 10.86 14.00 -34.46
C THR A 555 9.75 13.87 -33.43
N MET A 556 8.64 14.55 -33.65
CA MET A 556 7.45 14.50 -32.82
C MET A 556 6.21 14.28 -33.68
N VAL A 557 5.33 13.40 -33.23
CA VAL A 557 4.01 13.16 -33.85
C VAL A 557 2.94 13.25 -32.77
N ARG A 558 1.92 14.09 -32.99
CA ARG A 558 0.81 14.25 -32.04
C ARG A 558 -0.05 12.98 -32.02
N LYS A 559 -0.29 12.45 -30.82
CA LYS A 559 -1.19 11.32 -30.58
C LYS A 559 -2.62 11.80 -30.36
N SER A 560 -2.78 12.79 -29.48
CA SER A 560 -4.07 13.41 -29.17
C SER A 560 -3.88 14.90 -28.89
N THR A 561 -4.94 15.68 -29.10
CA THR A 561 -5.06 17.04 -28.56
C THR A 561 -5.40 17.03 -27.06
N ASP A 562 -5.80 15.89 -26.53
CA ASP A 562 -6.14 15.71 -25.13
C ASP A 562 -4.86 15.49 -24.32
N TYR A 563 -4.91 16.00 -23.09
CA TYR A 563 -3.95 15.80 -22.02
C TYR A 563 -4.73 15.72 -20.72
N GLY A 564 -4.13 15.18 -19.67
CA GLY A 564 -4.86 15.05 -18.41
C GLY A 564 -4.00 14.67 -17.23
N PRO A 565 -4.57 14.78 -16.03
CA PRO A 565 -3.88 14.32 -14.84
C PRO A 565 -3.49 12.84 -14.96
N SER A 566 -2.28 12.50 -14.51
CA SER A 566 -1.91 11.12 -14.20
C SER A 566 -2.17 10.90 -12.72
N GLY A 567 -2.52 9.67 -12.30
CA GLY A 567 -2.56 9.35 -10.88
C GLY A 567 -1.16 9.53 -10.29
N ARG A 568 -0.99 10.53 -9.42
CA ARG A 568 0.24 10.74 -8.64
C ARG A 568 0.05 10.14 -7.25
N SER A 569 1.15 9.82 -6.57
CA SER A 569 1.09 9.51 -5.14
C SER A 569 0.70 10.77 -4.35
N VAL A 570 0.18 10.61 -3.12
CA VAL A 570 -0.11 11.74 -2.21
C VAL A 570 1.13 12.62 -2.00
N ALA A 571 2.32 12.02 -1.90
CA ALA A 571 3.60 12.73 -1.77
C ALA A 571 3.88 13.64 -2.98
N ASN A 572 3.74 13.09 -4.19
CA ASN A 572 3.95 13.84 -5.43
C ASN A 572 2.87 14.93 -5.60
N ALA A 573 1.64 14.69 -5.12
CA ALA A 573 0.54 15.65 -5.15
C ALA A 573 0.77 16.82 -4.18
N MET A 574 1.35 16.57 -3.00
CA MET A 574 1.71 17.61 -2.03
C MET A 574 2.93 18.43 -2.47
N GLY A 575 3.69 17.96 -3.47
CA GLY A 575 4.99 18.54 -3.84
C GLY A 575 6.04 18.36 -2.74
N ILE A 576 5.83 17.40 -1.83
CA ILE A 576 6.67 17.07 -0.68
C ILE A 576 6.93 15.57 -0.74
N GLU A 577 8.16 15.16 -1.07
CA GLU A 577 8.52 13.74 -1.10
C GLU A 577 9.14 13.23 0.22
N GLU A 578 8.90 11.94 0.43
CA GLU A 578 9.16 11.10 1.58
C GLU A 578 10.65 11.03 2.01
N ARG A 579 10.89 11.04 3.32
CA ARG A 579 12.20 10.71 3.94
C ARG A 579 12.43 9.19 4.08
N GLN A 580 11.73 8.35 3.32
CA GLN A 580 12.00 6.92 3.29
C GLN A 580 12.74 6.55 2.02
N ALA A 581 13.89 5.92 2.23
CA ALA A 581 14.67 5.30 1.18
C ALA A 581 13.75 4.36 0.39
N ALA A 582 13.48 4.71 -0.87
CA ALA A 582 13.23 3.71 -1.89
C ALA A 582 14.21 2.57 -1.60
N THR A 583 13.64 1.39 -1.37
CA THR A 583 14.30 0.16 -0.94
C THR A 583 15.73 0.19 -1.42
N ALA A 584 16.65 0.25 -0.47
CA ALA A 584 18.07 0.11 -0.73
C ALA A 584 18.26 -1.25 -1.43
N VAL A 585 18.14 -1.24 -2.76
CA VAL A 585 18.88 -2.14 -3.60
C VAL A 585 20.31 -1.72 -3.31
N THR A 586 20.91 -2.38 -2.32
CA THR A 586 22.34 -2.38 -2.10
C THR A 586 22.98 -2.83 -3.40
N MET A 587 23.34 -1.90 -4.29
CA MET A 587 24.18 -2.15 -5.47
C MET A 587 24.90 -0.87 -5.90
N PRO A 588 26.05 -1.03 -6.60
CA PRO A 588 27.24 -0.30 -6.24
C PRO A 588 27.48 0.93 -7.13
N HIS A 589 28.10 1.93 -6.51
CA HIS A 589 28.73 3.10 -7.12
C HIS A 589 27.80 4.23 -7.60
N ASP A 590 27.58 5.20 -6.71
CA ASP A 590 27.51 6.61 -7.07
C ASP A 590 28.77 7.00 -7.85
N VAL A 591 28.77 6.82 -9.17
CA VAL A 591 29.89 7.23 -10.02
C VAL A 591 29.78 8.74 -10.26
N LYS A 592 30.56 9.51 -9.48
CA LYS A 592 30.84 10.92 -9.75
C LYS A 592 31.36 11.06 -11.18
N VAL A 593 30.67 11.81 -12.04
CA VAL A 593 31.14 12.12 -13.40
C VAL A 593 32.00 13.38 -13.36
N PRO A 594 33.32 13.32 -13.63
CA PRO A 594 34.13 14.51 -13.75
C PRO A 594 34.19 14.93 -15.22
N PHE A 595 33.46 15.97 -15.61
CA PHE A 595 33.83 16.91 -16.67
C PHE A 595 32.87 18.10 -16.60
N ARG A 596 33.39 19.26 -16.18
CA ARG A 596 32.72 20.55 -16.26
C ARG A 596 33.56 21.41 -17.18
N ALA A 597 33.10 21.65 -18.40
CA ALA A 597 33.58 22.79 -19.17
C ALA A 597 32.93 24.03 -18.55
N GLU A 598 33.72 24.87 -17.91
CA GLU A 598 33.30 26.15 -17.37
C GLU A 598 33.38 27.22 -18.48
N GLU A 599 32.38 28.08 -18.53
CA GLU A 599 32.46 29.42 -19.13
C GLU A 599 33.04 30.39 -18.11
#